data_AF-A0A1S6JGK8-F1
#
_entry.id   AF-A0A1S6JGK8-F1
#
_cell.length_a   1.000
_cell.length_b   1.000
_cell.length_c   1.000
_cell.angle_alpha   90.00
_cell.angle_beta   90.00
_cell.angle_gamma   90.00
#
_symmetry.space_group_name_H-M   'P 1'
#
loop_
_entity.id
_entity.type
_entity.pdbx_description
1 polymer ?
#
loop_
_entity_poly.entity_id
_entity_poly.type
_entity_poly.pdbx_seq_one_letter_code
_entity_poly.pdbx_strand_id
1 'polypeptide(L)'
;MSAPSTVAAALASLLDTAPSWLPQVDHWEIAEDTDTWILSGQLAGDPREAEAFRLLAPVMERATTPHSDDGRLVKVPFEWDGVTGQVWYLRPVERYVVPERCASCPTLLADAGNQFVRLGGRGAPVICVPCRDRMHEAWVREAAVRELGALPMPVGPEPQEFREDGVYPQGTAQRVQQRALAFEYLASAKPASTELVAGLAKTVRDVRDHQHPAWEDLYCLNLLSYMGERMGPVLRRLLDAEARVAELEAAPRTVYRASHDSIPMGLYRTAAEARKHCETELLRKYPETAKVEHWWSEDEDTVDQPEDGEAELFAHVTPRGMEPGRTWLTGYVVTPLEVASEYDAEADE
;
A
#
# COMPACT_ATOMS: atom_id res chain seq x y z
N MET A 1 -26.12 -17.07 28.15
CA MET A 1 -25.14 -17.78 27.31
C MET A 1 -24.62 -18.96 28.12
N SER A 2 -24.77 -20.18 27.61
CA SER A 2 -24.29 -21.39 28.28
C SER A 2 -22.76 -21.46 28.20
N ALA A 3 -22.11 -21.83 29.29
CA ALA A 3 -20.67 -22.13 29.26
C ALA A 3 -20.44 -23.49 28.57
N PRO A 4 -19.28 -23.72 27.92
CA PRO A 4 -18.95 -25.01 27.31
C PRO A 4 -19.11 -26.21 28.27
N SER A 5 -18.79 -26.01 29.55
CA SER A 5 -18.94 -27.03 30.59
C SER A 5 -20.41 -27.40 30.87
N THR A 6 -21.31 -26.43 30.81
CA THR A 6 -22.77 -26.68 30.92
C THR A 6 -23.26 -27.52 29.76
N VAL A 7 -22.79 -27.21 28.54
CA VAL A 7 -23.14 -27.95 27.32
C VAL A 7 -22.58 -29.37 27.38
N ALA A 8 -21.34 -29.55 27.84
CA ALA A 8 -20.75 -30.87 28.02
C ALA A 8 -21.52 -31.75 29.03
N ALA A 9 -22.00 -31.16 30.13
CA ALA A 9 -22.83 -31.87 31.11
C ALA A 9 -24.19 -32.29 30.50
N ALA A 10 -24.82 -31.39 29.73
CA ALA A 10 -26.07 -31.70 29.01
C ALA A 10 -25.86 -32.79 27.97
N LEU A 11 -24.72 -32.80 27.25
CA LEU A 11 -24.39 -33.88 26.31
C LEU A 11 -24.26 -35.23 27.00
N ALA A 12 -23.57 -35.29 28.15
CA ALA A 12 -23.43 -36.53 28.92
C ALA A 12 -24.81 -37.07 29.36
N SER A 13 -25.66 -36.20 29.91
CA SER A 13 -27.05 -36.53 30.26
C SER A 13 -27.85 -37.05 29.06
N LEU A 14 -27.71 -36.38 27.90
CA LEU A 14 -28.36 -36.77 26.66
C LEU A 14 -27.92 -38.16 26.18
N LEU A 15 -26.63 -38.50 26.29
CA LEU A 15 -26.11 -39.81 25.88
C LEU A 15 -26.58 -40.93 26.81
N ASP A 16 -26.73 -40.66 28.10
CA ASP A 16 -27.21 -41.63 29.08
C ASP A 16 -28.73 -41.89 28.97
N THR A 17 -29.49 -40.85 28.63
CA THR A 17 -30.97 -40.86 28.71
C THR A 17 -31.66 -40.36 27.45
N ALA A 18 -31.04 -40.59 26.28
CA ALA A 18 -31.53 -40.13 24.99
C ALA A 18 -33.02 -40.44 24.82
N PRO A 19 -33.87 -39.41 24.61
CA PRO A 19 -35.30 -39.64 24.53
C PRO A 19 -35.66 -40.29 23.19
N SER A 20 -36.70 -41.12 23.19
CA SER A 20 -37.10 -41.89 21.99
C SER A 20 -37.59 -41.04 20.81
N TRP A 21 -37.86 -39.75 21.01
CA TRP A 21 -38.24 -38.82 19.95
C TRP A 21 -37.03 -38.24 19.21
N LEU A 22 -35.83 -38.35 19.77
CA LEU A 22 -34.61 -37.86 19.15
C LEU A 22 -34.09 -38.93 18.19
N PRO A 23 -33.85 -38.60 16.91
CA PRO A 23 -33.34 -39.56 15.95
C PRO A 23 -31.91 -39.96 16.30
N GLN A 24 -31.48 -41.12 15.80
CA GLN A 24 -30.07 -41.51 15.89
C GLN A 24 -29.21 -40.54 15.09
N VAL A 25 -28.06 -40.18 15.67
CA VAL A 25 -27.05 -39.32 15.06
C VAL A 25 -25.72 -40.08 14.95
N ASP A 26 -24.93 -39.81 13.91
CA ASP A 26 -23.62 -40.44 13.71
C ASP A 26 -22.60 -39.94 14.74
N HIS A 27 -22.72 -38.66 15.10
CA HIS A 27 -21.91 -38.05 16.15
C HIS A 27 -22.61 -36.84 16.76
N TRP A 28 -22.17 -36.50 17.97
CA TRP A 28 -22.48 -35.25 18.66
C TRP A 28 -21.21 -34.43 18.78
N GLU A 29 -21.36 -33.11 18.73
CA GLU A 29 -20.31 -32.13 18.97
C GLU A 29 -20.83 -30.97 19.83
N ILE A 30 -19.90 -30.27 20.48
CA ILE A 30 -20.15 -29.00 21.17
C ILE A 30 -19.70 -27.91 20.21
N ALA A 31 -20.63 -27.10 19.75
CA ALA A 31 -20.38 -26.07 18.73
C ALA A 31 -20.77 -24.69 19.25
N GLU A 32 -20.21 -23.65 18.64
CA GLU A 32 -20.63 -22.27 18.86
C GLU A 32 -21.54 -21.84 17.70
N ASP A 33 -22.73 -21.33 18.02
CA ASP A 33 -23.67 -20.75 17.07
C ASP A 33 -24.08 -19.36 17.56
N THR A 34 -23.84 -18.33 16.75
CA THR A 34 -24.15 -16.92 17.05
C THR A 34 -23.82 -16.51 18.50
N ASP A 35 -22.56 -16.74 18.88
CA ASP A 35 -21.97 -16.46 20.20
C ASP A 35 -22.50 -17.33 21.37
N THR A 36 -23.23 -18.42 21.10
CA THR A 36 -23.71 -19.34 22.14
C THR A 36 -23.23 -20.76 21.92
N TRP A 37 -22.77 -21.42 22.98
CA TRP A 37 -22.43 -22.85 22.94
C TRP A 37 -23.68 -23.72 22.91
N ILE A 38 -23.74 -24.66 21.95
CA ILE A 38 -24.87 -25.55 21.70
C ILE A 38 -24.44 -27.01 21.55
N LEU A 39 -25.40 -27.93 21.67
CA LEU A 39 -25.26 -29.32 21.25
C LEU A 39 -25.58 -29.45 19.75
N SER A 40 -24.74 -30.12 18.98
CA SER A 40 -24.95 -30.29 17.53
C SER A 40 -24.79 -31.76 17.17
N GLY A 41 -25.77 -32.35 16.48
CA GLY A 41 -25.75 -33.77 16.09
C GLY A 41 -26.09 -34.00 14.63
N GLN A 42 -25.27 -34.79 13.92
CA GLN A 42 -25.52 -35.16 12.52
C GLN A 42 -26.46 -36.36 12.44
N LEU A 43 -27.59 -36.24 11.74
CA LEU A 43 -28.50 -37.35 11.48
C LEU A 43 -27.77 -38.57 10.87
N ALA A 44 -28.00 -39.76 11.46
CA ALA A 44 -27.23 -40.96 11.11
C ALA A 44 -27.57 -41.56 9.74
N GLY A 45 -26.56 -42.11 9.05
CA GLY A 45 -26.73 -43.07 7.96
C GLY A 45 -27.09 -42.48 6.59
N ASP A 46 -26.81 -41.21 6.35
CA ASP A 46 -27.03 -40.51 5.06
C ASP A 46 -28.42 -40.77 4.42
N PRO A 47 -29.53 -40.55 5.14
CA PRO A 47 -30.85 -40.86 4.62
C PRO A 47 -31.18 -40.02 3.38
N ARG A 48 -32.04 -40.56 2.51
CA ARG A 48 -32.65 -39.77 1.42
C ARG A 48 -33.48 -38.64 2.03
N GLU A 49 -33.62 -37.54 1.32
CA GLU A 49 -34.27 -36.32 1.83
C GLU A 49 -35.63 -36.58 2.48
N ALA A 50 -36.53 -37.30 1.80
CA ALA A 50 -37.85 -37.63 2.35
C ALA A 50 -37.78 -38.44 3.67
N GLU A 51 -36.79 -39.31 3.81
CA GLU A 51 -36.56 -40.07 5.04
C GLU A 51 -35.94 -39.20 6.13
N ALA A 52 -35.02 -38.30 5.78
CA ALA A 52 -34.44 -37.35 6.71
C ALA A 52 -35.52 -36.46 7.35
N PHE A 53 -36.44 -35.91 6.55
CA PHE A 53 -37.57 -35.12 7.06
C PHE A 53 -38.51 -35.95 7.94
N ARG A 54 -38.74 -37.22 7.61
CA ARG A 54 -39.51 -38.14 8.44
C ARG A 54 -38.85 -38.38 9.81
N LEU A 55 -37.53 -38.54 9.84
CA LEU A 55 -36.76 -38.75 11.08
C LEU A 55 -36.67 -37.47 11.93
N LEU A 56 -36.62 -36.30 11.29
CA LEU A 56 -36.56 -35.00 11.96
C LEU A 56 -37.92 -34.49 12.45
N ALA A 57 -39.04 -34.97 11.88
CA ALA A 57 -40.38 -34.50 12.21
C ALA A 57 -40.70 -34.52 13.72
N PRO A 58 -40.38 -35.56 14.51
CA PRO A 58 -40.66 -35.56 15.95
C PRO A 58 -39.90 -34.48 16.73
N VAL A 59 -38.71 -34.07 16.25
CA VAL A 59 -37.94 -32.96 16.81
C VAL A 59 -38.58 -31.63 16.42
N MET A 60 -38.96 -31.48 15.14
CA MET A 60 -39.64 -30.28 14.62
C MET A 60 -40.95 -29.98 15.34
N GLU A 61 -41.74 -31.02 15.69
CA GLU A 61 -42.98 -30.88 16.45
C GLU A 61 -42.78 -30.35 17.88
N ARG A 62 -41.56 -30.50 18.44
CA ARG A 62 -41.19 -30.09 19.80
C ARG A 62 -40.37 -28.81 19.83
N ALA A 63 -39.87 -28.37 18.68
CA ALA A 63 -39.02 -27.20 18.57
C ALA A 63 -39.79 -25.94 18.95
N THR A 64 -39.22 -25.15 19.88
CA THR A 64 -39.75 -23.83 20.26
C THR A 64 -39.37 -22.75 19.26
N THR A 65 -38.36 -23.01 18.43
CA THR A 65 -37.85 -22.13 17.39
C THR A 65 -38.02 -22.78 16.00
N PRO A 66 -38.25 -21.98 14.93
CA PRO A 66 -38.32 -22.52 13.58
C PRO A 66 -37.02 -23.24 13.19
N HIS A 67 -37.14 -24.36 12.48
CA HIS A 67 -35.99 -24.99 11.84
C HIS A 67 -35.44 -24.11 10.71
N SER A 68 -34.14 -24.22 10.44
CA SER A 68 -33.50 -23.52 9.32
C SER A 68 -33.21 -24.49 8.17
N ASP A 69 -33.47 -24.07 6.95
CA ASP A 69 -33.15 -24.82 5.73
C ASP A 69 -32.57 -23.86 4.68
N ASP A 70 -31.27 -24.02 4.36
CA ASP A 70 -30.57 -23.20 3.36
C ASP A 70 -30.49 -23.87 1.96
N GLY A 71 -31.21 -24.97 1.76
CA GLY A 71 -31.16 -25.78 0.55
C GLY A 71 -30.04 -26.83 0.54
N ARG A 72 -29.06 -26.75 1.44
CA ARG A 72 -27.99 -27.75 1.61
C ARG A 72 -28.03 -28.41 3.00
N LEU A 73 -28.34 -27.64 4.03
CA LEU A 73 -28.31 -28.04 5.43
C LEU A 73 -29.66 -27.71 6.06
N VAL A 74 -30.28 -28.73 6.64
CA VAL A 74 -31.47 -28.59 7.48
C VAL A 74 -31.01 -28.68 8.93
N LYS A 75 -31.31 -27.69 9.77
CA LYS A 75 -31.05 -27.71 11.22
C LYS A 75 -32.36 -27.61 11.98
N VAL A 76 -32.60 -28.55 12.89
CA VAL A 76 -33.79 -28.57 13.73
C VAL A 76 -33.39 -28.37 15.18
N PRO A 77 -33.72 -27.22 15.79
CA PRO A 77 -33.37 -26.92 17.16
C PRO A 77 -34.23 -27.72 18.16
N PHE A 78 -33.67 -27.99 19.33
CA PHE A 78 -34.35 -28.56 20.48
C PHE A 78 -33.74 -28.02 21.78
N GLU A 79 -34.39 -28.26 22.92
CA GLU A 79 -33.82 -27.96 24.24
C GLU A 79 -33.63 -29.25 25.04
N TRP A 80 -32.51 -29.36 25.74
CA TRP A 80 -32.20 -30.47 26.64
C TRP A 80 -31.49 -29.96 27.88
N ASP A 81 -32.03 -30.24 29.07
CA ASP A 81 -31.49 -29.75 30.36
C ASP A 81 -31.20 -28.23 30.39
N GLY A 82 -32.04 -27.43 29.72
CA GLY A 82 -31.88 -25.98 29.62
C GLY A 82 -30.75 -25.53 28.68
N VAL A 83 -30.15 -26.45 27.92
CA VAL A 83 -29.17 -26.17 26.87
C VAL A 83 -29.83 -26.30 25.51
N THR A 84 -29.59 -25.32 24.63
CA THR A 84 -30.02 -25.38 23.24
C THR A 84 -29.18 -26.43 22.49
N GLY A 85 -29.87 -27.32 21.78
CA GLY A 85 -29.29 -28.29 20.88
C GLY A 85 -29.89 -28.19 19.47
N GLN A 86 -29.27 -28.86 18.51
CA GLN A 86 -29.80 -29.04 17.17
C GLN A 86 -29.44 -30.42 16.62
N VAL A 87 -30.36 -31.00 15.86
CA VAL A 87 -30.05 -32.11 14.96
C VAL A 87 -30.03 -31.55 13.55
N TRP A 88 -28.99 -31.86 12.79
CA TRP A 88 -28.86 -31.39 11.42
C TRP A 88 -28.74 -32.53 10.42
N TYR A 89 -29.23 -32.26 9.22
CA TYR A 89 -29.14 -33.14 8.06
C TYR A 89 -28.49 -32.37 6.93
N LEU A 90 -27.34 -32.86 6.47
CA LEU A 90 -26.69 -32.37 5.27
C LEU A 90 -27.29 -33.14 4.10
N ARG A 91 -28.01 -32.44 3.22
CA ARG A 91 -28.52 -33.06 1.99
C ARG A 91 -27.34 -33.67 1.23
N PRO A 92 -27.46 -34.94 0.76
CA PRO A 92 -26.47 -35.53 -0.11
C PRO A 92 -26.17 -34.54 -1.23
N VAL A 93 -24.91 -34.15 -1.33
CA VAL A 93 -24.47 -33.42 -2.51
C VAL A 93 -24.66 -34.40 -3.65
N GLU A 94 -25.71 -34.21 -4.45
CA GLU A 94 -25.82 -34.91 -5.73
C GLU A 94 -24.49 -34.68 -6.42
N ARG A 95 -23.65 -35.73 -6.48
CA ARG A 95 -22.37 -35.65 -7.17
C ARG A 95 -22.74 -35.30 -8.60
N TYR A 96 -22.41 -34.08 -8.96
CA TYR A 96 -22.81 -33.51 -10.23
C TYR A 96 -22.33 -34.43 -11.34
N VAL A 97 -23.22 -34.77 -12.26
CA VAL A 97 -22.84 -35.50 -13.47
C VAL A 97 -22.02 -34.55 -14.31
N VAL A 98 -20.71 -34.74 -14.27
CA VAL A 98 -19.77 -34.01 -15.13
C VAL A 98 -20.18 -34.30 -16.57
N PRO A 99 -20.52 -33.29 -17.39
CA PRO A 99 -20.83 -33.52 -18.78
C PRO A 99 -19.59 -34.12 -19.45
N GLU A 100 -19.82 -34.98 -20.43
CA GLU A 100 -18.73 -35.68 -21.12
C GLU A 100 -17.70 -34.70 -21.71
N ARG A 101 -18.14 -33.51 -22.12
CA ARG A 101 -17.34 -32.50 -22.83
C ARG A 101 -17.38 -31.13 -22.17
N CYS A 102 -16.28 -30.41 -22.30
CA CYS A 102 -16.16 -29.00 -21.95
C CYS A 102 -17.16 -28.16 -22.76
N ALA A 103 -17.85 -27.22 -22.12
CA ALA A 103 -18.81 -26.35 -22.80
C ALA A 103 -18.16 -25.36 -23.79
N SER A 104 -16.84 -25.17 -23.72
CA SER A 104 -16.10 -24.19 -24.55
C SER A 104 -15.09 -24.81 -25.51
N CYS A 105 -14.81 -26.11 -25.43
CA CYS A 105 -13.90 -26.78 -26.35
C CYS A 105 -14.20 -28.29 -26.45
N PRO A 106 -13.61 -29.00 -27.43
CA PRO A 106 -13.85 -30.44 -27.60
C PRO A 106 -13.28 -31.37 -26.49
N THR A 107 -12.62 -30.84 -25.45
CA THR A 107 -11.98 -31.63 -24.38
C THR A 107 -12.99 -32.49 -23.64
N LEU A 108 -12.69 -33.78 -23.49
CA LEU A 108 -13.46 -34.72 -22.69
C LEU A 108 -13.12 -34.54 -21.21
N LEU A 109 -14.11 -34.20 -20.39
CA LEU A 109 -13.90 -33.90 -18.97
C LEU A 109 -13.77 -35.16 -18.11
N ALA A 110 -14.23 -36.31 -18.61
CA ALA A 110 -14.15 -37.60 -17.93
C ALA A 110 -12.77 -38.27 -18.06
N ASP A 111 -11.90 -37.79 -18.98
CA ASP A 111 -10.58 -38.37 -19.20
C ASP A 111 -9.65 -38.10 -18.00
N ALA A 112 -8.87 -39.12 -17.62
CA ALA A 112 -7.90 -39.01 -16.53
C ALA A 112 -6.89 -37.88 -16.83
N GLY A 113 -6.77 -36.94 -15.90
CA GLY A 113 -5.85 -35.80 -15.99
C GLY A 113 -6.50 -34.48 -16.42
N ASN A 114 -7.74 -34.50 -16.90
CA ASN A 114 -8.46 -33.26 -17.20
C ASN A 114 -9.15 -32.71 -15.95
N GLN A 115 -8.75 -31.50 -15.55
CA GLN A 115 -9.44 -30.74 -14.52
C GLN A 115 -10.53 -29.85 -15.14
N PHE A 116 -11.61 -29.63 -14.41
CA PHE A 116 -12.73 -28.80 -14.85
C PHE A 116 -13.29 -27.94 -13.72
N VAL A 117 -13.98 -26.87 -14.10
CA VAL A 117 -14.68 -25.96 -13.21
C VAL A 117 -16.09 -25.70 -13.71
N ARG A 118 -17.00 -25.38 -12.79
CA ARG A 118 -18.35 -24.92 -13.12
C ARG A 118 -18.41 -23.40 -12.93
N LEU A 119 -18.95 -22.70 -13.92
CA LEU A 119 -19.00 -21.23 -13.91
C LEU A 119 -20.19 -20.63 -13.13
N GLY A 120 -20.83 -21.39 -12.22
CA GLY A 120 -22.00 -20.89 -11.49
C GLY A 120 -22.80 -21.96 -10.72
N GLY A 121 -24.10 -21.73 -10.58
CA GLY A 121 -25.04 -22.61 -9.86
C GLY A 121 -25.46 -23.87 -10.63
N ARG A 122 -26.60 -24.46 -10.24
CA ARG A 122 -27.14 -25.67 -10.89
C ARG A 122 -27.49 -25.34 -12.35
N GLY A 123 -26.99 -26.15 -13.30
CA GLY A 123 -27.18 -25.94 -14.74
C GLY A 123 -26.18 -24.98 -15.39
N ALA A 124 -25.23 -24.40 -14.65
CA ALA A 124 -24.16 -23.60 -15.23
C ALA A 124 -23.21 -24.47 -16.08
N PRO A 125 -22.61 -23.90 -17.15
CA PRO A 125 -21.67 -24.61 -17.99
C PRO A 125 -20.45 -25.09 -17.18
N VAL A 126 -19.99 -26.30 -17.51
CA VAL A 126 -18.73 -26.85 -17.00
C VAL A 126 -17.70 -26.79 -18.10
N ILE A 127 -16.54 -26.22 -17.78
CA ILE A 127 -15.45 -26.03 -18.72
C ILE A 127 -14.17 -26.63 -18.16
N CYS A 128 -13.26 -27.06 -19.04
CA CYS A 128 -11.94 -27.49 -18.61
C CYS A 128 -11.15 -26.29 -18.06
N VAL A 129 -10.22 -26.56 -17.13
CA VAL A 129 -9.37 -25.52 -16.52
C VAL A 129 -8.65 -24.65 -17.57
N PRO A 130 -8.09 -25.19 -18.67
CA PRO A 130 -7.51 -24.35 -19.72
C PRO A 130 -8.49 -23.36 -20.38
N CYS A 131 -9.77 -23.74 -20.53
CA CYS A 131 -10.80 -22.80 -21.02
C CYS A 131 -11.12 -21.72 -20.00
N ARG A 132 -11.17 -22.08 -18.71
CA ARG A 132 -11.35 -21.10 -17.61
C ARG A 132 -10.24 -20.08 -17.64
N ASP A 133 -8.99 -20.54 -17.75
CA ASP A 133 -7.82 -19.66 -17.70
C ASP A 133 -7.80 -18.68 -18.86
N ARG A 134 -8.10 -19.14 -20.09
CA ARG A 134 -8.27 -18.25 -21.24
C ARG A 134 -9.40 -17.23 -21.03
N MET A 135 -10.52 -17.65 -20.44
CA MET A 135 -11.65 -16.77 -20.18
C MET A 135 -11.31 -15.72 -19.11
N HIS A 136 -10.63 -16.12 -18.03
CA HIS A 136 -10.11 -15.22 -17.01
C HIS A 136 -9.07 -14.25 -17.58
N GLU A 137 -8.13 -14.73 -18.39
CA GLU A 137 -7.14 -13.89 -19.04
C GLU A 137 -7.80 -12.84 -19.94
N ALA A 138 -8.79 -13.24 -20.75
CA ALA A 138 -9.56 -12.32 -21.58
C ALA A 138 -10.31 -11.29 -20.71
N TRP A 139 -10.99 -11.74 -19.65
CA TRP A 139 -11.73 -10.86 -18.75
C TRP A 139 -10.81 -9.87 -18.01
N VAL A 140 -9.66 -10.32 -17.51
CA VAL A 140 -8.67 -9.46 -16.84
C VAL A 140 -8.10 -8.45 -17.83
N ARG A 141 -7.78 -8.85 -19.07
CA ARG A 141 -7.33 -7.93 -20.12
C ARG A 141 -8.39 -6.87 -20.43
N GLU A 142 -9.64 -7.28 -20.61
CA GLU A 142 -10.75 -6.36 -20.90
C GLU A 142 -11.07 -5.42 -19.73
N ALA A 143 -11.10 -5.95 -18.50
CA ALA A 143 -11.30 -5.16 -17.28
C ALA A 143 -10.16 -4.15 -17.08
N ALA A 144 -8.91 -4.58 -17.24
CA ALA A 144 -7.74 -3.71 -17.16
C ALA A 144 -7.80 -2.60 -18.21
N VAL A 145 -8.12 -2.92 -19.48
CA VAL A 145 -8.24 -1.92 -20.55
C VAL A 145 -9.37 -0.92 -20.28
N ARG A 146 -10.50 -1.39 -19.73
CA ARG A 146 -11.67 -0.56 -19.45
C ARG A 146 -11.46 0.36 -18.24
N GLU A 147 -10.85 -0.13 -17.17
CA GLU A 147 -10.70 0.63 -15.91
C GLU A 147 -9.44 1.47 -15.88
N LEU A 148 -8.35 1.01 -16.49
CA LEU A 148 -7.03 1.63 -16.38
C LEU A 148 -6.56 2.26 -17.71
N GLY A 149 -7.35 2.13 -18.78
CA GLY A 149 -6.87 2.35 -20.14
C GLY A 149 -5.85 1.26 -20.55
N ALA A 150 -5.39 1.28 -21.80
CA ALA A 150 -4.34 0.37 -22.26
C ALA A 150 -3.00 0.70 -21.57
N LEU A 151 -2.82 0.23 -20.34
CA LEU A 151 -1.53 0.24 -19.65
C LEU A 151 -0.95 -1.18 -19.73
N PRO A 152 0.02 -1.46 -20.60
CA PRO A 152 1.09 -2.33 -20.15
C PRO A 152 1.62 -1.68 -18.86
N MET A 153 1.68 -2.40 -17.74
CA MET A 153 2.52 -1.96 -16.62
C MET A 153 3.95 -1.96 -17.18
N PRO A 154 4.50 -0.80 -17.58
CA PRO A 154 5.85 -0.79 -18.07
C PRO A 154 6.66 -1.04 -16.80
N VAL A 155 7.45 -2.10 -16.78
CA VAL A 155 8.77 -1.95 -16.16
C VAL A 155 9.38 -0.84 -16.99
N GLY A 156 9.20 0.41 -16.55
CA GLY A 156 9.62 1.57 -17.31
C GLY A 156 11.09 1.39 -17.66
N PRO A 157 11.56 1.88 -18.82
CA PRO A 157 13.00 1.92 -19.06
C PRO A 157 13.67 2.55 -17.83
N GLU A 158 14.89 2.08 -17.51
CA GLU A 158 15.74 2.71 -16.50
C GLU A 158 15.62 4.23 -16.63
N PRO A 159 15.56 4.99 -15.51
CA PRO A 159 15.35 6.43 -15.54
C PRO A 159 16.29 7.04 -16.58
N GLN A 160 15.71 7.46 -17.72
CA GLN A 160 16.49 8.06 -18.80
C GLN A 160 17.25 9.23 -18.19
N GLU A 161 18.57 9.18 -18.33
CA GLU A 161 19.49 10.21 -17.85
C GLU A 161 18.96 11.58 -18.26
N PHE A 162 19.01 12.50 -17.30
CA PHE A 162 18.57 13.87 -17.48
C PHE A 162 19.27 14.46 -18.71
N ARG A 163 18.50 14.73 -19.77
CA ARG A 163 18.98 15.46 -20.94
C ARG A 163 19.11 16.94 -20.55
N GLU A 164 20.33 17.47 -20.60
CA GLU A 164 20.68 18.86 -20.23
C GLU A 164 19.93 19.92 -21.06
N ASP A 165 19.34 19.53 -22.19
CA ASP A 165 18.64 20.37 -23.16
C ASP A 165 17.30 20.97 -22.65
N GLY A 166 16.91 20.76 -21.38
CA GLY A 166 15.86 21.51 -20.69
C GLY A 166 14.42 21.31 -21.23
N VAL A 167 14.24 20.51 -22.28
CA VAL A 167 12.94 20.12 -22.82
C VAL A 167 12.38 18.99 -21.97
N TYR A 168 11.59 19.34 -20.96
CA TYR A 168 10.85 18.36 -20.17
C TYR A 168 9.86 17.61 -21.09
N PRO A 169 10.00 16.28 -21.27
CA PRO A 169 9.00 15.52 -22.01
C PRO A 169 7.67 15.57 -21.25
N GLN A 170 6.56 15.33 -21.96
CA GLN A 170 5.16 15.38 -21.50
C GLN A 170 4.83 14.62 -20.19
N GLY A 171 5.80 13.94 -19.56
CA GLY A 171 5.66 13.21 -18.30
C GLY A 171 5.71 14.03 -17.01
N THR A 172 6.07 15.32 -17.00
CA THR A 172 6.13 16.10 -15.74
C THR A 172 4.75 16.37 -15.15
N ALA A 173 3.78 16.83 -15.97
CA ALA A 173 2.41 17.07 -15.52
C ALA A 173 1.74 15.79 -15.01
N GLN A 174 1.91 14.66 -15.72
CA GLN A 174 1.40 13.36 -15.31
C GLN A 174 2.02 12.88 -13.99
N ARG A 175 3.34 13.07 -13.80
CA ARG A 175 4.02 12.73 -12.53
C ARG A 175 3.52 13.57 -11.36
N VAL A 176 3.26 14.87 -11.58
CA VAL A 176 2.69 15.76 -10.56
C VAL A 176 1.29 15.29 -10.17
N GLN A 177 0.44 14.98 -11.15
CA GLN A 177 -0.91 14.46 -10.91
C GLN A 177 -0.89 13.11 -10.19
N GLN A 178 -0.02 12.18 -10.60
CA GLN A 178 0.15 10.88 -9.94
C GLN A 178 0.60 11.02 -8.49
N ARG A 179 1.52 11.96 -8.20
CA ARG A 179 1.96 12.26 -6.84
C ARG A 179 0.84 12.85 -5.99
N ALA A 180 0.06 13.78 -6.55
CA ALA A 180 -1.08 14.37 -5.85
C ALA A 180 -2.12 13.30 -5.45
N LEU A 181 -2.46 12.39 -6.37
CA LEU A 181 -3.35 11.27 -6.08
C LEU A 181 -2.77 10.31 -5.04
N ALA A 182 -1.47 10.00 -5.11
CA ALA A 182 -0.82 9.17 -4.10
C ALA A 182 -0.88 9.81 -2.71
N PHE A 183 -0.67 11.13 -2.60
CA PHE A 183 -0.83 11.87 -1.35
C PHE A 183 -2.26 11.81 -0.82
N GLU A 184 -3.26 11.95 -1.69
CA GLU A 184 -4.67 11.84 -1.31
C GLU A 184 -5.00 10.45 -0.74
N TYR A 185 -4.56 9.38 -1.44
CA TYR A 185 -4.78 8.00 -0.96
C TYR A 185 -4.02 7.67 0.32
N LEU A 186 -2.91 8.35 0.60
CA LEU A 186 -2.07 8.11 1.77
C LEU A 186 -2.27 9.14 2.89
N ALA A 187 -3.23 10.06 2.76
CA ALA A 187 -3.35 11.21 3.66
C ALA A 187 -3.55 10.84 5.14
N SER A 188 -4.08 9.65 5.42
CA SER A 188 -4.26 9.13 6.79
C SER A 188 -3.18 8.12 7.23
N ALA A 189 -2.28 7.75 6.34
CA ALA A 189 -1.22 6.80 6.64
C ALA A 189 -0.18 7.47 7.56
N LYS A 190 0.20 6.78 8.64
CA LYS A 190 1.31 7.20 9.48
C LYS A 190 2.63 6.91 8.76
N PRO A 191 3.69 7.73 8.96
CA PRO A 191 5.02 7.38 8.51
C PRO A 191 5.41 5.97 8.98
N ALA A 192 6.01 5.19 8.09
CA ALA A 192 6.52 3.88 8.47
C ALA A 192 7.75 4.05 9.35
N SER A 193 7.85 3.29 10.45
CA SER A 193 9.07 3.24 11.24
C SER A 193 10.14 2.43 10.52
N THR A 194 11.41 2.65 10.86
CA THR A 194 12.54 1.87 10.33
C THR A 194 12.35 0.37 10.59
N GLU A 195 11.83 -0.01 11.76
CA GLU A 195 11.56 -1.40 12.12
C GLU A 195 10.43 -2.00 11.26
N LEU A 196 9.40 -1.21 10.95
CA LEU A 196 8.31 -1.66 10.08
C LEU A 196 8.81 -1.92 8.66
N VAL A 197 9.64 -1.02 8.11
CA VAL A 197 10.25 -1.18 6.78
C VAL A 197 11.16 -2.41 6.77
N ALA A 198 11.99 -2.60 7.80
CA ALA A 198 12.86 -3.77 7.93
C ALA A 198 12.07 -5.08 8.03
N GLY A 199 11.00 -5.10 8.84
CA GLY A 199 10.11 -6.26 8.98
C GLY A 199 9.38 -6.61 7.69
N LEU A 200 8.94 -5.59 6.93
CA LEU A 200 8.32 -5.78 5.62
C LEU A 200 9.33 -6.33 4.60
N ALA A 201 10.55 -5.78 4.54
CA ALA A 201 11.62 -6.29 3.67
C ALA A 201 11.96 -7.76 3.99
N LYS A 202 12.03 -8.11 5.29
CA LYS A 202 12.20 -9.50 5.72
C LYS A 202 11.05 -10.38 5.24
N THR A 203 9.80 -9.94 5.39
CA THR A 203 8.62 -10.69 4.93
C THR A 203 8.64 -10.93 3.43
N VAL A 204 8.99 -9.91 2.64
CA VAL A 204 9.14 -10.03 1.18
C VAL A 204 10.20 -11.08 0.82
N ARG A 205 11.35 -11.07 1.51
CA ARG A 205 12.40 -12.06 1.32
C ARG A 205 11.92 -13.45 1.71
N ASP A 206 11.36 -13.61 2.91
CA ASP A 206 10.90 -14.91 3.43
C ASP A 206 9.87 -15.53 2.48
N VAL A 207 8.95 -14.72 1.94
CA VAL A 207 7.98 -15.15 0.93
C VAL A 207 8.67 -15.58 -0.36
N ARG A 208 9.63 -14.81 -0.89
CA ARG A 208 10.35 -15.15 -2.13
C ARG A 208 11.21 -16.40 -2.01
N ASP A 209 11.82 -16.61 -0.84
CA ASP A 209 12.72 -17.71 -0.57
C ASP A 209 11.96 -18.96 -0.05
N HIS A 210 10.63 -18.85 0.20
CA HIS A 210 9.80 -19.96 0.66
C HIS A 210 9.66 -21.01 -0.45
N GLN A 211 9.99 -22.26 -0.14
CA GLN A 211 9.71 -23.37 -1.04
C GLN A 211 8.27 -23.82 -0.87
N HIS A 212 7.51 -23.74 -1.96
CA HIS A 212 6.12 -24.15 -1.96
C HIS A 212 5.97 -25.64 -2.27
N PRO A 213 5.08 -26.36 -1.55
CA PRO A 213 4.72 -27.73 -1.92
C PRO A 213 3.98 -27.73 -3.27
N ALA A 214 4.13 -28.81 -4.05
CA ALA A 214 3.64 -28.87 -5.44
C ALA A 214 2.10 -28.80 -5.64
N TRP A 215 1.33 -28.80 -4.55
CA TRP A 215 -0.14 -28.69 -4.57
C TRP A 215 -0.51 -27.34 -3.95
N GLU A 216 -0.44 -26.25 -4.70
CA GLU A 216 -0.58 -24.94 -4.07
C GLU A 216 -2.02 -24.45 -3.94
N ASP A 217 -2.28 -23.91 -2.75
CA ASP A 217 -3.39 -23.01 -2.42
C ASP A 217 -3.19 -21.66 -3.14
N LEU A 218 -4.24 -21.21 -3.84
CA LEU A 218 -4.31 -19.91 -4.51
C LEU A 218 -3.98 -18.73 -3.58
N TYR A 219 -4.21 -18.87 -2.28
CA TYR A 219 -3.88 -17.86 -1.28
C TYR A 219 -2.36 -17.60 -1.19
N CYS A 220 -1.56 -18.66 -1.20
CA CYS A 220 -0.09 -18.57 -1.14
C CYS A 220 0.50 -17.94 -2.41
N LEU A 221 -0.04 -18.29 -3.58
CA LEU A 221 0.37 -17.71 -4.86
C LEU A 221 0.06 -16.21 -4.94
N ASN A 222 -1.10 -15.79 -4.42
CA ASN A 222 -1.46 -14.37 -4.36
C ASN A 222 -0.55 -13.58 -3.42
N LEU A 223 -0.20 -14.16 -2.26
CA LEU A 223 0.71 -13.54 -1.32
C LEU A 223 2.13 -13.44 -1.90
N LEU A 224 2.60 -14.48 -2.59
CA LEU A 224 3.89 -14.49 -3.29
C LEU A 224 3.96 -13.40 -4.36
N SER A 225 2.95 -13.32 -5.23
CA SER A 225 2.95 -12.31 -6.29
C SER A 225 2.84 -10.88 -5.73
N TYR A 226 2.01 -10.66 -4.70
CA TYR A 226 1.88 -9.33 -4.12
C TYR A 226 3.11 -8.90 -3.31
N MET A 227 3.52 -9.69 -2.32
CA MET A 227 4.62 -9.31 -1.43
C MET A 227 5.99 -9.50 -2.10
N GLY A 228 6.20 -10.62 -2.79
CA GLY A 228 7.46 -10.92 -3.46
C GLY A 228 7.70 -10.02 -4.69
N GLU A 229 6.82 -10.13 -5.69
CA GLU A 229 7.08 -9.55 -7.01
C GLU A 229 6.76 -8.05 -7.08
N ARG A 230 5.69 -7.60 -6.41
CA ARG A 230 5.26 -6.19 -6.49
C ARG A 230 5.86 -5.32 -5.39
N MET A 231 5.87 -5.77 -4.13
CA MET A 231 6.37 -4.94 -3.04
C MET A 231 7.90 -4.87 -2.96
N GLY A 232 8.62 -5.91 -3.41
CA GLY A 232 10.10 -5.90 -3.44
C GLY A 232 10.70 -4.70 -4.19
N PRO A 233 10.35 -4.45 -5.46
CA PRO A 233 10.84 -3.30 -6.21
C PRO A 233 10.45 -1.95 -5.60
N VAL A 234 9.25 -1.85 -5.01
CA VAL A 234 8.78 -0.63 -4.34
C VAL A 234 9.66 -0.31 -3.12
N LEU A 235 9.91 -1.30 -2.27
CA LEU A 235 10.80 -1.14 -1.10
C LEU A 235 12.22 -0.78 -1.53
N ARG A 236 12.73 -1.41 -2.58
CA ARG A 236 14.07 -1.10 -3.07
C ARG A 236 14.18 0.37 -3.49
N ARG A 237 13.21 0.85 -4.28
CA ARG A 237 13.17 2.25 -4.73
C ARG A 237 13.04 3.23 -3.56
N LEU A 238 12.29 2.87 -2.51
CA LEU A 238 12.18 3.69 -1.30
C LEU A 238 13.55 3.83 -0.62
N LEU A 239 14.24 2.71 -0.40
CA LEU A 239 15.56 2.70 0.25
C LEU A 239 16.62 3.46 -0.57
N ASP A 240 16.62 3.31 -1.89
CA ASP A 240 17.54 4.06 -2.77
C ASP A 240 17.23 5.58 -2.70
N ALA A 241 15.96 5.98 -2.57
CA ALA A 241 15.57 7.38 -2.41
C ALA A 241 15.97 7.94 -1.03
N GLU A 242 15.80 7.17 0.05
CA GLU A 242 16.24 7.55 1.40
C GLU A 242 17.75 7.71 1.47
N ALA A 243 18.51 6.78 0.85
CA ALA A 243 19.96 6.89 0.76
C ALA A 243 20.40 8.16 0.02
N ARG A 244 19.72 8.50 -1.09
CA ARG A 244 20.00 9.74 -1.83
C ARG A 244 19.69 10.99 -1.02
N VAL A 245 18.62 10.99 -0.22
CA VAL A 245 18.30 12.11 0.68
C VAL A 245 19.39 12.26 1.74
N ALA A 246 19.81 11.18 2.38
CA ALA A 246 20.88 11.19 3.38
C ALA A 246 22.20 11.72 2.79
N GLU A 247 22.55 11.31 1.56
CA GLU A 247 23.72 11.84 0.84
C GLU A 247 23.62 13.36 0.61
N LEU A 248 22.45 13.86 0.18
CA LEU A 248 22.20 15.28 -0.06
C LEU A 248 22.12 16.11 1.24
N GLU A 249 21.80 15.48 2.36
CA GLU A 249 21.82 16.11 3.68
C GLU A 249 23.22 16.14 4.29
N ALA A 250 24.03 15.10 4.05
CA ALA A 250 25.42 15.04 4.48
C ALA A 250 26.36 15.93 3.64
N ALA A 251 26.02 16.18 2.37
CA ALA A 251 26.82 17.03 1.49
C ALA A 251 26.91 18.48 2.03
N PRO A 252 28.12 19.08 2.09
CA PRO A 252 28.29 20.48 2.42
C PRO A 252 27.41 21.38 1.56
N ARG A 253 26.86 22.44 2.16
CA ARG A 253 26.00 23.39 1.46
C ARG A 253 26.60 24.78 1.52
N THR A 254 26.74 25.40 0.37
CA THR A 254 27.07 26.82 0.29
C THR A 254 25.83 27.63 0.59
N VAL A 255 25.89 28.49 1.61
CA VAL A 255 24.94 29.57 1.84
C VAL A 255 25.63 30.89 1.58
N TYR A 256 24.88 31.91 1.22
CA TYR A 256 25.45 33.23 0.92
C TYR A 256 25.07 34.19 2.04
N ARG A 257 26.06 34.77 2.70
CA ARG A 257 25.86 35.80 3.72
C ARG A 257 25.90 37.17 3.06
N ALA A 258 24.81 37.92 3.18
CA ALA A 258 24.83 39.35 2.90
C ALA A 258 25.29 40.11 4.16
N SER A 259 26.22 41.04 4.00
CA SER A 259 26.66 41.95 5.06
C SER A 259 26.80 43.39 4.56
N HIS A 260 26.75 44.34 5.49
CA HIS A 260 27.14 45.73 5.26
C HIS A 260 28.21 46.10 6.28
N ASP A 261 29.41 46.41 5.80
CA ASP A 261 30.64 46.41 6.57
C ASP A 261 30.78 45.07 7.31
N SER A 262 30.93 45.11 8.64
CA SER A 262 31.03 43.92 9.49
C SER A 262 29.67 43.40 10.01
N ILE A 263 28.54 43.97 9.58
CA ILE A 263 27.22 43.66 10.12
C ILE A 263 26.50 42.65 9.21
N PRO A 264 26.21 41.42 9.67
CA PRO A 264 25.41 40.46 8.90
C PRO A 264 23.97 40.94 8.74
N MET A 265 23.45 40.84 7.51
CA MET A 265 22.09 41.25 7.15
C MET A 265 21.16 40.05 6.90
N GLY A 266 21.72 38.90 6.52
CA GLY A 266 20.98 37.65 6.35
C GLY A 266 21.77 36.55 5.65
N LEU A 267 21.20 35.34 5.65
CA LEU A 267 21.71 34.17 4.93
C LEU A 267 20.74 33.78 3.81
N TYR A 268 21.27 33.44 2.64
CA TYR A 268 20.52 33.16 1.42
C TYR A 268 20.95 31.83 0.81
N ARG A 269 20.04 31.20 0.06
CA ARG A 269 20.35 29.98 -0.67
C ARG A 269 21.12 30.23 -1.95
N THR A 270 21.04 31.45 -2.48
CA THR A 270 21.70 31.83 -3.74
C THR A 270 22.38 33.19 -3.61
N ALA A 271 23.49 33.37 -4.33
CA ALA A 271 24.18 34.65 -4.41
C ALA A 271 23.26 35.76 -4.93
N ALA A 272 22.43 35.46 -5.94
CA ALA A 272 21.52 36.43 -6.53
C ALA A 272 20.48 36.99 -5.54
N GLU A 273 19.95 36.15 -4.64
CA GLU A 273 19.04 36.59 -3.58
C GLU A 273 19.75 37.48 -2.56
N ALA A 274 20.98 37.12 -2.16
CA ALA A 274 21.81 37.92 -1.26
C ALA A 274 22.13 39.29 -1.88
N ARG A 275 22.57 39.30 -3.15
CA ARG A 275 22.89 40.50 -3.93
C ARG A 275 21.67 41.42 -4.04
N LYS A 276 20.51 40.86 -4.38
CA LYS A 276 19.24 41.60 -4.46
C LYS A 276 18.85 42.26 -3.13
N HIS A 277 19.11 41.60 -1.99
CA HIS A 277 18.88 42.22 -0.69
C HIS A 277 19.79 43.44 -0.50
N CYS A 278 21.10 43.28 -0.71
CA CYS A 278 22.07 44.38 -0.60
C CYS A 278 21.71 45.57 -1.50
N GLU A 279 21.34 45.31 -2.76
CA GLU A 279 20.88 46.34 -3.70
C GLU A 279 19.63 47.07 -3.20
N THR A 280 18.66 46.32 -2.67
CA THR A 280 17.43 46.90 -2.10
C THR A 280 17.74 47.83 -0.94
N GLU A 281 18.65 47.42 -0.05
CA GLU A 281 19.05 48.22 1.11
C GLU A 281 19.90 49.43 0.73
N LEU A 282 20.76 49.29 -0.28
CA LEU A 282 21.49 50.40 -0.89
C LEU A 282 20.51 51.45 -1.43
N LEU A 283 19.51 51.03 -2.21
CA LEU A 283 18.54 51.93 -2.82
C LEU A 283 17.68 52.66 -1.77
N ARG A 284 17.38 52.04 -0.62
CA ARG A 284 16.65 52.69 0.49
C ARG A 284 17.40 53.85 1.12
N LYS A 285 18.73 53.88 1.06
CA LYS A 285 19.56 54.96 1.64
C LYS A 285 19.49 56.26 0.84
N TYR A 286 19.06 56.20 -0.42
CA TYR A 286 19.03 57.35 -1.31
C TYR A 286 17.59 57.77 -1.62
N PRO A 287 17.31 59.08 -1.76
CA PRO A 287 16.00 59.53 -2.18
C PRO A 287 15.70 59.03 -3.61
N GLU A 288 14.43 58.77 -3.92
CA GLU A 288 13.99 58.31 -5.25
C GLU A 288 14.44 59.21 -6.41
N THR A 289 14.77 60.47 -6.12
CA THR A 289 15.28 61.44 -7.11
C THR A 289 16.77 61.27 -7.44
N ALA A 290 17.52 60.47 -6.69
CA ALA A 290 18.93 60.21 -6.94
C ALA A 290 19.07 59.13 -8.03
N LYS A 291 19.96 59.35 -9.00
CA LYS A 291 20.34 58.31 -9.94
C LYS A 291 21.43 57.45 -9.29
N VAL A 292 21.13 56.18 -9.05
CA VAL A 292 22.04 55.18 -8.48
C VAL A 292 22.31 54.11 -9.55
N GLU A 293 23.53 54.06 -10.05
CA GLU A 293 24.03 52.96 -10.88
C GLU A 293 24.89 52.07 -9.99
N HIS A 294 24.68 50.76 -10.00
CA HIS A 294 25.42 49.82 -9.14
C HIS A 294 25.82 48.57 -9.92
N TRP A 295 26.90 47.92 -9.47
CA TRP A 295 27.39 46.67 -10.03
C TRP A 295 28.16 45.89 -8.97
N TRP A 296 28.28 44.57 -9.16
CA TRP A 296 29.08 43.71 -8.31
C TRP A 296 30.46 43.51 -8.93
N SER A 297 31.50 43.51 -8.10
CA SER A 297 32.82 42.99 -8.45
C SER A 297 33.12 41.82 -7.53
N GLU A 298 33.65 40.74 -8.08
CA GLU A 298 34.30 39.69 -7.29
C GLU A 298 35.75 40.17 -7.08
N ASP A 299 36.27 40.05 -5.86
CA ASP A 299 37.58 40.60 -5.51
C ASP A 299 38.67 39.77 -6.21
N GLU A 300 39.14 40.25 -7.37
CA GLU A 300 40.15 39.59 -8.22
C GLU A 300 41.58 40.00 -7.82
N ASP A 301 41.73 40.88 -6.81
CA ASP A 301 42.81 41.86 -6.78
C ASP A 301 44.04 41.50 -5.93
N THR A 302 44.19 40.25 -5.46
CA THR A 302 45.50 39.81 -4.94
C THR A 302 45.99 38.49 -5.55
N VAL A 303 47.10 38.57 -6.28
CA VAL A 303 47.83 37.45 -6.92
C VAL A 303 48.15 36.30 -5.95
N ASP A 304 48.09 36.55 -4.64
CA ASP A 304 48.47 35.62 -3.58
C ASP A 304 47.30 35.13 -2.71
N GLN A 305 46.04 35.55 -2.94
CA GLN A 305 44.87 34.97 -2.25
C GLN A 305 44.01 34.17 -3.22
N PRO A 306 43.67 32.91 -2.89
CA PRO A 306 42.69 32.17 -3.67
C PRO A 306 41.36 32.92 -3.61
N GLU A 307 40.68 33.03 -4.76
CA GLU A 307 39.33 33.60 -4.88
C GLU A 307 38.42 32.94 -3.82
N ASP A 308 38.12 33.68 -2.76
CA ASP A 308 37.18 33.26 -1.71
C ASP A 308 35.72 33.41 -2.18
N GLY A 309 35.52 33.95 -3.38
CA GLY A 309 34.23 34.17 -4.01
C GLY A 309 33.43 35.30 -3.38
N GLU A 310 34.06 36.16 -2.57
CA GLU A 310 33.42 37.36 -2.06
C GLU A 310 33.10 38.33 -3.19
N ALA A 311 31.85 38.82 -3.19
CA ALA A 311 31.40 39.83 -4.13
C ALA A 311 31.07 41.13 -3.38
N GLU A 312 31.64 42.23 -3.82
CA GLU A 312 31.42 43.56 -3.26
C GLU A 312 30.53 44.41 -4.18
N LEU A 313 29.61 45.18 -3.59
CA LEU A 313 28.73 46.08 -4.32
C LEU A 313 29.37 47.46 -4.45
N PHE A 314 29.51 47.91 -5.68
CA PHE A 314 29.93 49.26 -6.03
C PHE A 314 28.73 50.09 -6.46
N ALA A 315 28.78 51.38 -6.17
CA ALA A 315 27.75 52.31 -6.64
C ALA A 315 28.33 53.64 -7.12
N HIS A 316 27.75 54.13 -8.19
CA HIS A 316 27.81 55.51 -8.65
C HIS A 316 26.52 56.20 -8.26
N VAL A 317 26.61 57.14 -7.33
CA VAL A 317 25.47 57.96 -6.91
C VAL A 317 25.69 59.38 -7.40
N THR A 318 24.73 59.88 -8.18
CA THR A 318 24.72 61.29 -8.60
C THR A 318 23.57 62.01 -7.88
N PRO A 319 23.83 62.72 -6.78
CA PRO A 319 22.82 63.56 -6.13
C PRO A 319 22.33 64.64 -7.09
N ARG A 320 21.05 65.00 -6.97
CA ARG A 320 20.45 66.05 -7.80
C ARG A 320 21.20 67.39 -7.61
N GLY A 321 21.87 67.86 -8.65
CA GLY A 321 22.60 69.14 -8.65
C GLY A 321 24.09 69.05 -8.30
N MET A 322 24.67 67.85 -8.17
CA MET A 322 26.12 67.65 -8.05
C MET A 322 26.73 67.12 -9.35
N GLU A 323 28.04 67.35 -9.54
CA GLU A 323 28.76 66.79 -10.68
C GLU A 323 28.84 65.25 -10.58
N PRO A 324 28.65 64.53 -11.70
CA PRO A 324 28.78 63.08 -11.74
C PRO A 324 30.20 62.62 -11.43
N GLY A 325 30.35 61.42 -10.86
CA GLY A 325 31.53 60.61 -11.14
C GLY A 325 32.46 60.25 -9.99
N ARG A 326 31.94 60.02 -8.77
CA ARG A 326 32.73 59.27 -7.79
C ARG A 326 32.13 57.87 -7.58
N THR A 327 32.92 56.86 -7.93
CA THR A 327 32.75 55.48 -7.49
C THR A 327 33.05 55.39 -6.02
N TRP A 328 32.23 54.68 -5.27
CA TRP A 328 32.54 54.32 -3.90
C TRP A 328 32.23 52.84 -3.67
N LEU A 329 33.04 52.22 -2.82
CA LEU A 329 32.67 50.97 -2.18
C LEU A 329 31.47 51.27 -1.28
N THR A 330 30.40 50.48 -1.43
CA THR A 330 29.17 50.73 -0.66
C THR A 330 29.21 50.13 0.74
N GLY A 331 30.20 49.26 1.00
CA GLY A 331 30.29 48.44 2.20
C GLY A 331 29.44 47.17 2.14
N TYR A 332 28.59 46.98 1.12
CA TYR A 332 27.82 45.74 1.00
C TYR A 332 28.67 44.62 0.38
N VAL A 333 28.69 43.47 1.04
CA VAL A 333 29.45 42.27 0.63
C VAL A 333 28.52 41.06 0.64
N VAL A 334 28.74 40.14 -0.30
CA VAL A 334 28.14 38.81 -0.33
C VAL A 334 29.24 37.77 -0.25
N THR A 335 29.34 37.09 0.89
CA THR A 335 30.33 36.04 1.15
C THR A 335 29.69 34.65 0.98
N PRO A 336 30.25 33.74 0.17
CA PRO A 336 29.87 32.34 0.20
C PRO A 336 30.41 31.69 1.48
N LEU A 337 29.54 31.02 2.21
CA LEU A 337 29.88 30.28 3.42
C LEU A 337 29.59 28.80 3.19
N GLU A 338 30.61 27.95 3.33
CA GLU A 338 30.39 26.52 3.42
C GLU A 338 29.83 26.18 4.81
N VAL A 339 28.63 25.60 4.83
CA VAL A 339 28.02 25.09 6.05
C VAL A 339 28.24 23.58 6.06
N ALA A 340 29.04 23.14 7.03
CA ALA A 340 29.19 21.72 7.33
C ALA A 340 27.83 21.13 7.75
N SER A 341 27.60 19.87 7.37
CA SER A 341 26.39 19.14 7.75
C SER A 341 26.37 18.76 9.23
N GLU A 342 27.54 18.73 9.87
CA GLU A 342 27.73 18.44 11.29
C GLU A 342 28.51 19.58 11.97
N TYR A 343 28.21 19.81 13.24
CA TYR A 343 28.93 20.78 14.06
C TYR A 343 30.28 20.19 14.49
N ASP A 344 31.37 20.87 14.16
CA ASP A 344 32.72 20.56 14.61
C ASP A 344 33.09 21.46 15.80
N ALA A 345 33.10 20.89 17.01
CA ALA A 345 33.42 21.64 18.21
C ALA A 345 34.90 22.06 18.29
N GLU A 346 35.80 21.38 17.57
CA GLU A 346 37.24 21.71 17.55
C GLU A 346 37.54 22.86 16.58
N ALA A 347 36.62 23.19 15.65
CA ALA A 347 36.77 24.30 14.73
C ALA A 347 36.53 25.69 15.37
N ASP A 348 35.98 25.73 16.58
CA ASP A 348 35.66 26.95 17.33
C ASP A 348 36.79 27.42 18.27
N GLU A 349 37.89 26.66 18.42
CA GLU A 349 39.08 27.00 19.23
C GLU A 349 40.24 27.54 18.37
#